data_AF-A0A7Y7C8S5-F1
#
_entry.id   AF-A0A7Y7C8S5-F1
#
_cell.length_a   1.000
_cell.length_b   1.000
_cell.length_c   1.000
_cell.angle_alpha   90.00
_cell.angle_beta   90.00
_cell.angle_gamma   90.00
#
_symmetry.space_group_name_H-M   'P 1'
#
loop_
_entity.id
_entity.type
_entity.pdbx_description
1 polymer ?
#
loop_
_entity_poly.entity_id
_entity_poly.type
_entity_poly.pdbx_seq_one_letter_code
_entity_poly.pdbx_strand_id
1 'polypeptide(L)'
;MIRSLSVLCLIACFASACSGDSPEGAGPDESQTDAGGDGGTGPTDGGALAACEPFGRFGAPGNTLTLPGPSANGEMYIPDVQARFPSTNWSTLDRLYIPAGRYTLINLGNLPNRPASRPLVITNTGGQVVIRPNPGSTQGYIWSMGGGSNWVLTGRYDADSGTGHADFPGHRCGAYATSRERYGILSDDIFLNGGHMGLGIGGAHSFELEYLEITRAGFAGLRITRSPNGDGTVSPINDIKLHDLYIHDTASEAIYFGSTQGAPTPLGSNLKVYNNRLVRTGTESLQIQNLGDGTEVHHNVFAYGAIDWRAAFSMYQDNNSQAQVRGGTIRFHHNVFLGGAGALLNFFAQAEAGDLPLNVEFTDNYFADTLSLGIWFGGTSGAGAKFNWERNAFRGLDFGYQSVYPTATDPGVVLSKAGTITSPITLKENRWEGGRRLISGLTGGGGTVGSVTATGNVNGAVTALTFVNTGLPAGTATRQLERWTAKATLAPNSPDMTYAAGALVMHDGQLYRAKAQNTNKPPPANTAQWEHLPLPVDDLRTAPGTEWAQRGVGLLDVAP
;
A
#
# COMPACT_ATOMS: atom_id res chain seq x y z
N MET A 1 27.15 -12.60 -19.67
CA MET A 1 26.93 -11.58 -20.71
C MET A 1 25.65 -10.84 -20.34
N ILE A 2 25.78 -9.77 -19.55
CA ILE A 2 24.66 -8.90 -19.14
C ILE A 2 24.85 -7.62 -19.95
N ARG A 3 24.08 -7.47 -21.04
CA ARG A 3 24.02 -6.23 -21.80
C ARG A 3 22.64 -5.62 -21.58
N SER A 4 22.64 -4.44 -20.97
CA SER A 4 21.62 -3.38 -21.03
C SER A 4 20.16 -3.79 -20.78
N LEU A 5 19.74 -3.79 -19.52
CA LEU A 5 18.39 -3.33 -19.13
C LEU A 5 18.49 -1.86 -18.75
N SER A 6 18.25 -0.98 -19.72
CA SER A 6 18.01 0.45 -19.49
C SER A 6 17.05 0.92 -20.57
N VAL A 7 15.81 0.45 -20.50
CA VAL A 7 14.68 1.09 -21.16
C VAL A 7 13.58 1.15 -20.13
N LEU A 8 13.51 2.30 -19.45
CA LEU A 8 12.34 2.71 -18.70
C LEU A 8 11.24 2.94 -19.75
N CYS A 9 10.32 1.99 -19.91
CA CYS A 9 9.14 2.22 -20.75
C CYS A 9 8.16 3.09 -19.98
N LEU A 10 8.22 4.39 -20.28
CA LEU A 10 7.20 5.36 -19.98
C LEU A 10 5.94 5.01 -20.79
N ILE A 11 4.91 4.45 -20.16
CA ILE A 11 3.58 4.37 -20.77
C ILE A 11 2.69 5.41 -20.08
N ALA A 12 2.53 6.54 -20.74
CA ALA A 12 1.45 7.47 -20.47
C ALA A 12 0.15 6.84 -21.00
N CYS A 13 -0.78 6.49 -20.11
CA CYS A 13 -2.13 6.09 -20.51
C CYS A 13 -2.85 7.31 -21.11
N PHE A 14 -3.00 7.32 -22.44
CA PHE A 14 -3.94 8.21 -23.12
C PHE A 14 -5.37 7.69 -22.91
N ALA A 15 -6.23 8.51 -22.31
CA ALA A 15 -7.67 8.32 -22.33
C ALA A 15 -8.18 8.56 -23.76
N SER A 16 -8.89 7.58 -24.32
CA SER A 16 -9.56 7.67 -25.60
C SER A 16 -11.05 7.39 -25.41
N ALA A 17 -11.86 8.43 -25.63
CA ALA A 17 -13.30 8.34 -25.79
C ALA A 17 -13.68 7.68 -27.12
N CYS A 18 -14.78 6.89 -27.13
CA CYS A 18 -15.94 7.01 -28.04
C CYS A 18 -16.81 5.74 -28.04
N SER A 19 -18.14 5.96 -27.92
CA SER A 19 -19.32 5.28 -28.53
C SER A 19 -19.20 3.84 -29.04
N GLY A 20 -20.13 2.91 -28.85
CA GLY A 20 -21.54 2.96 -28.48
C GLY A 20 -22.19 1.60 -28.82
N ASP A 21 -23.45 1.47 -28.42
CA ASP A 21 -24.46 0.43 -28.73
C ASP A 21 -24.54 -0.85 -27.87
N SER A 22 -25.63 -0.88 -27.10
CA SER A 22 -26.27 -2.03 -26.46
C SER A 22 -27.15 -2.80 -27.48
N PRO A 23 -27.66 -3.99 -27.13
CA PRO A 23 -29.04 -3.99 -26.59
C PRO A 23 -29.34 -5.02 -25.48
N GLU A 24 -30.21 -4.56 -24.58
CA GLU A 24 -31.40 -5.19 -23.96
C GLU A 24 -31.44 -6.68 -23.61
N GLY A 25 -31.83 -6.94 -22.34
CA GLY A 25 -32.42 -8.20 -21.88
C GLY A 25 -32.91 -8.10 -20.43
N ALA A 26 -34.21 -8.21 -20.23
CA ALA A 26 -34.96 -7.84 -19.03
C ALA A 26 -35.01 -8.89 -17.90
N GLY A 27 -35.07 -8.38 -16.65
CA GLY A 27 -35.44 -8.86 -15.29
C GLY A 27 -35.94 -10.29 -14.98
N PRO A 28 -36.59 -10.52 -13.80
CA PRO A 28 -36.67 -9.70 -12.58
C PRO A 28 -36.38 -10.48 -11.25
N ASP A 29 -36.47 -9.75 -10.14
CA ASP A 29 -36.85 -10.14 -8.76
C ASP A 29 -36.21 -11.36 -8.06
N GLU A 30 -35.64 -11.14 -6.87
CA GLU A 30 -36.37 -11.35 -5.61
C GLU A 30 -35.54 -10.91 -4.39
N SER A 31 -36.26 -10.26 -3.47
CA SER A 31 -35.87 -9.90 -2.12
C SER A 31 -35.66 -11.12 -1.23
N GLN A 32 -34.59 -11.15 -0.44
CA GLN A 32 -34.66 -11.81 0.87
C GLN A 32 -33.67 -11.20 1.86
N THR A 33 -34.27 -10.47 2.81
CA THR A 33 -33.73 -10.21 4.14
C THR A 33 -33.51 -11.53 4.85
N ASP A 34 -32.34 -11.71 5.48
CA ASP A 34 -32.28 -12.49 6.71
C ASP A 34 -31.17 -11.98 7.62
N ALA A 35 -31.63 -11.44 8.75
CA ALA A 35 -30.85 -11.16 9.93
C ALA A 35 -30.73 -12.46 10.72
N GLY A 36 -29.51 -13.00 10.82
CA GLY A 36 -29.19 -14.14 11.67
C GLY A 36 -28.00 -13.78 12.54
N GLY A 37 -28.27 -13.34 13.77
CA GLY A 37 -27.26 -13.20 14.80
C GLY A 37 -26.80 -14.58 15.26
N ASP A 38 -25.50 -14.73 15.44
CA ASP A 38 -24.96 -15.87 16.17
C ASP A 38 -23.84 -15.42 17.11
N GLY A 39 -24.13 -15.54 18.40
CA GLY A 39 -23.22 -15.26 19.49
C GLY A 39 -22.35 -16.48 19.75
N GLY A 40 -21.16 -16.49 19.16
CA GLY A 40 -20.12 -17.47 19.45
C GLY A 40 -19.07 -16.91 20.38
N THR A 41 -19.15 -17.20 21.68
CA THR A 41 -18.07 -16.99 22.64
C THR A 41 -16.96 -18.02 22.40
N GLY A 42 -15.98 -17.66 21.58
CA GLY A 42 -14.70 -18.37 21.40
C GLY A 42 -13.62 -17.90 22.39
N PRO A 43 -12.56 -18.71 22.60
CA PRO A 43 -11.72 -18.68 23.79
C PRO A 43 -10.85 -17.42 23.88
N THR A 44 -10.76 -16.87 25.09
CA THR A 44 -9.91 -15.76 25.47
C THR A 44 -8.45 -16.20 25.57
N ASP A 45 -7.73 -16.15 24.45
CA ASP A 45 -6.26 -16.24 24.46
C ASP A 45 -5.69 -14.96 25.08
N GLY A 46 -4.99 -15.14 26.20
CA GLY A 46 -4.45 -14.12 27.08
C GLY A 46 -3.26 -13.33 26.53
N GLY A 47 -3.40 -12.74 25.34
CA GLY A 47 -2.61 -11.57 24.98
C GLY A 47 -3.05 -10.39 25.84
N ALA A 48 -2.13 -9.69 26.48
CA ALA A 48 -2.44 -8.42 27.14
C ALA A 48 -3.20 -7.54 26.13
N LEU A 49 -4.44 -7.15 26.45
CA LEU A 49 -5.22 -6.25 25.61
C LEU A 49 -4.37 -5.02 25.36
N ALA A 50 -4.10 -4.72 24.08
CA ALA A 50 -3.37 -3.52 23.70
C ALA A 50 -4.06 -2.31 24.36
N ALA A 51 -3.29 -1.48 25.05
CA ALA A 51 -3.85 -0.29 25.68
C ALA A 51 -4.46 0.59 24.58
N CYS A 52 -5.73 0.94 24.73
CA CYS A 52 -6.37 1.89 23.82
C CYS A 52 -5.61 3.21 23.82
N GLU A 53 -5.43 3.82 22.65
CA GLU A 53 -4.89 5.17 22.55
C GLU A 53 -5.82 6.14 23.32
N PRO A 54 -5.26 7.08 24.11
CA PRO A 54 -6.07 8.04 24.83
C PRO A 54 -6.90 8.89 23.85
N PHE A 55 -8.06 9.33 24.32
CA PHE A 55 -8.85 10.35 23.63
C PHE A 55 -8.22 11.75 23.80
N GLY A 56 -8.69 12.69 22.99
CA GLY A 56 -8.28 14.09 23.04
C GLY A 56 -7.09 14.45 22.15
N ARG A 57 -6.73 13.62 21.15
CA ARG A 57 -5.60 13.87 20.23
C ARG A 57 -5.63 15.28 19.63
N PHE A 58 -6.82 15.78 19.32
CA PHE A 58 -7.02 17.07 18.66
C PHE A 58 -7.75 18.10 19.53
N GLY A 59 -7.95 17.80 20.83
CA GLY A 59 -8.74 18.61 21.76
C GLY A 59 -10.21 18.75 21.38
N ALA A 60 -11.02 19.27 22.32
CA ALA A 60 -12.43 19.53 22.06
C ALA A 60 -12.61 20.54 20.91
N PRO A 61 -13.53 20.29 19.96
CA PRO A 61 -13.71 21.17 18.81
C PRO A 61 -14.41 22.48 19.22
N GLY A 62 -13.88 23.62 18.77
CA GLY A 62 -14.48 24.94 18.96
C GLY A 62 -15.36 25.34 17.78
N ASN A 63 -14.73 25.74 16.67
CA ASN A 63 -15.42 26.14 15.44
C ASN A 63 -15.54 24.96 14.49
N THR A 64 -16.76 24.66 14.05
CA THR A 64 -17.03 23.50 13.19
C THR A 64 -17.89 23.86 11.98
N LEU A 65 -17.71 23.13 10.89
CA LEU A 65 -18.55 23.18 9.70
C LEU A 65 -18.91 21.74 9.31
N THR A 66 -20.19 21.48 9.10
CA THR A 66 -20.64 20.20 8.53
C THR A 66 -20.96 20.40 7.06
N LEU A 67 -20.29 19.65 6.20
CA LEU A 67 -20.56 19.64 4.76
C LEU A 67 -21.98 19.11 4.48
N PRO A 68 -22.59 19.44 3.33
CA PRO A 68 -23.80 18.76 2.91
C PRO A 68 -23.55 17.27 2.74
N GLY A 69 -24.55 16.46 3.08
CA GLY A 69 -24.53 15.02 2.76
C GLY A 69 -24.56 14.77 1.24
N PRO A 70 -24.66 13.49 0.82
CA PRO A 70 -24.70 13.16 -0.59
C PRO A 70 -25.91 13.83 -1.28
N SER A 71 -25.72 14.31 -2.50
CA SER A 71 -26.80 14.76 -3.37
C SER A 71 -27.75 13.61 -3.74
N ALA A 72 -28.82 13.90 -4.48
CA ALA A 72 -29.75 12.87 -4.95
C ALA A 72 -29.07 11.76 -5.79
N ASN A 73 -27.94 12.07 -6.44
CA ASN A 73 -27.15 11.12 -7.22
C ASN A 73 -26.08 10.38 -6.38
N GLY A 74 -26.05 10.62 -5.06
CA GLY A 74 -25.03 10.09 -4.17
C GLY A 74 -23.72 10.90 -4.15
N GLU A 75 -23.63 12.02 -4.86
CA GLU A 75 -22.35 12.73 -5.03
C GLU A 75 -22.19 13.87 -4.02
N MET A 76 -20.96 14.09 -3.55
CA MET A 76 -20.52 15.35 -2.93
C MET A 76 -19.42 15.97 -3.81
N TYR A 77 -19.80 16.97 -4.61
CA TYR A 77 -18.89 17.64 -5.54
C TYR A 77 -18.67 19.10 -5.15
N ILE A 78 -17.57 19.37 -4.45
CA ILE A 78 -17.19 20.69 -3.93
C ILE A 78 -15.74 20.98 -4.35
N PRO A 79 -15.51 21.39 -5.62
CA PRO A 79 -14.15 21.64 -6.13
C PRO A 79 -13.49 22.88 -5.48
N ASP A 80 -14.30 23.77 -4.91
CA ASP A 80 -13.82 24.91 -4.13
C ASP A 80 -14.64 25.05 -2.84
N VAL A 81 -14.13 24.48 -1.76
CA VAL A 81 -14.81 24.51 -0.46
C VAL A 81 -14.86 25.91 0.15
N GLN A 82 -13.84 26.73 -0.08
CA GLN A 82 -13.76 28.07 0.49
C GLN A 82 -14.77 29.00 -0.17
N ALA A 83 -14.89 28.96 -1.50
CA ALA A 83 -15.89 29.73 -2.24
C ALA A 83 -17.32 29.23 -1.98
N ARG A 84 -17.49 27.91 -1.76
CA ARG A 84 -18.81 27.34 -1.45
C ARG A 84 -19.35 27.80 -0.10
N PHE A 85 -18.49 28.02 0.89
CA PHE A 85 -18.85 28.46 2.24
C PHE A 85 -18.15 29.78 2.61
N PRO A 86 -18.51 30.91 1.97
CA PRO A 86 -17.79 32.18 2.11
C PRO A 86 -17.93 32.82 3.50
N SER A 87 -18.95 32.43 4.28
CA SER A 87 -19.14 32.89 5.65
C SER A 87 -18.28 32.13 6.68
N THR A 88 -17.62 31.04 6.28
CA THR A 88 -16.78 30.25 7.19
C THR A 88 -15.44 30.92 7.37
N ASN A 89 -15.04 31.17 8.61
CA ASN A 89 -13.67 31.59 8.91
C ASN A 89 -12.72 30.40 8.82
N TRP A 90 -12.23 30.12 7.62
CA TRP A 90 -11.30 29.04 7.32
C TRP A 90 -9.95 29.17 8.01
N SER A 91 -9.62 30.33 8.59
CA SER A 91 -8.43 30.46 9.42
C SER A 91 -8.63 29.88 10.81
N THR A 92 -9.86 29.89 11.36
CA THR A 92 -10.18 29.46 12.72
C THR A 92 -11.05 28.22 12.83
N LEU A 93 -11.44 27.61 11.70
CA LEU A 93 -12.16 26.34 11.68
C LEU A 93 -11.30 25.22 12.28
N ASP A 94 -11.85 24.45 13.22
CA ASP A 94 -11.17 23.35 13.90
C ASP A 94 -11.58 21.99 13.31
N ARG A 95 -12.86 21.84 12.97
CA ARG A 95 -13.42 20.62 12.36
C ARG A 95 -14.20 20.91 11.10
N LEU A 96 -13.93 20.10 10.07
CA LEU A 96 -14.77 19.96 8.89
C LEU A 96 -15.37 18.56 8.88
N TYR A 97 -16.68 18.45 9.09
CA TYR A 97 -17.38 17.18 9.17
C TYR A 97 -17.94 16.75 7.81
N ILE A 98 -17.73 15.48 7.48
CA ILE A 98 -18.41 14.77 6.39
C ILE A 98 -19.54 13.94 7.01
N PRO A 99 -20.82 14.22 6.72
CA PRO A 99 -21.92 13.42 7.26
C PRO A 99 -21.83 11.95 6.86
N ALA A 100 -22.21 11.06 7.76
CA ALA A 100 -22.39 9.66 7.45
C ALA A 100 -23.35 9.46 6.28
N GLY A 101 -23.09 8.43 5.48
CA GLY A 101 -23.87 8.13 4.30
C GLY A 101 -23.09 7.37 3.25
N ARG A 102 -23.81 6.93 2.23
CA ARG A 102 -23.22 6.33 1.04
C ARG A 102 -23.07 7.40 -0.04
N TYR A 103 -21.83 7.60 -0.47
CA TYR A 103 -21.45 8.50 -1.54
C TYR A 103 -21.06 7.68 -2.77
N THR A 104 -21.51 8.06 -3.96
CA THR A 104 -20.99 7.51 -5.21
C THR A 104 -19.65 8.15 -5.58
N LEU A 105 -19.46 9.41 -5.16
CA LEU A 105 -18.24 10.19 -5.37
C LEU A 105 -18.08 11.27 -4.31
N ILE A 106 -16.83 11.55 -3.92
CA ILE A 106 -16.44 12.76 -3.18
C ILE A 106 -15.36 13.52 -3.95
N ASN A 107 -15.60 14.80 -4.24
CA ASN A 107 -14.59 15.76 -4.67
C ASN A 107 -14.56 16.93 -3.68
N LEU A 108 -13.45 17.13 -2.99
CA LEU A 108 -13.25 18.22 -2.04
C LEU A 108 -11.96 18.98 -2.36
N GLY A 109 -12.10 20.12 -3.05
CA GLY A 109 -10.98 20.93 -3.51
C GLY A 109 -10.85 22.28 -2.83
N ASN A 110 -9.73 22.95 -3.10
CA ASN A 110 -9.34 24.23 -2.54
C ASN A 110 -9.37 24.27 -1.00
N LEU A 111 -8.85 23.22 -0.35
CA LEU A 111 -8.66 23.22 1.11
C LEU A 111 -7.75 24.39 1.53
N PRO A 112 -7.95 24.98 2.73
CA PRO A 112 -7.19 26.15 3.17
C PRO A 112 -5.74 25.81 3.50
N ASN A 113 -4.87 26.80 3.38
CA ASN A 113 -3.55 26.76 4.01
C ASN A 113 -3.68 27.14 5.49
N ARG A 114 -3.16 26.31 6.37
CA ARG A 114 -3.23 26.48 7.83
C ARG A 114 -1.83 26.54 8.44
N PRO A 115 -1.64 27.14 9.60
CA PRO A 115 -0.40 26.97 10.37
C PRO A 115 -0.34 25.57 10.99
N ALA A 116 0.85 24.98 11.07
CA ALA A 116 1.07 23.66 11.70
C ALA A 116 0.59 23.59 13.16
N SER A 117 0.58 24.71 13.88
CA SER A 117 0.08 24.80 15.26
C SER A 117 -1.45 24.73 15.36
N ARG A 118 -2.18 24.82 14.25
CA ARG A 118 -3.65 24.77 14.24
C ARG A 118 -4.16 24.13 12.94
N PRO A 119 -3.92 22.83 12.75
CA PRO A 119 -4.35 22.13 11.55
C PRO A 119 -5.87 22.07 11.45
N LEU A 120 -6.39 21.97 10.23
CA LEU A 120 -7.81 21.66 10.01
C LEU A 120 -8.00 20.14 10.12
N VAL A 121 -8.88 19.66 11.00
CA VAL A 121 -9.22 18.24 11.08
C VAL A 121 -10.49 17.97 10.29
N ILE A 122 -10.42 17.04 9.34
CA ILE A 122 -11.48 16.59 8.44
C ILE A 122 -11.85 15.16 8.86
N THR A 123 -13.12 14.93 9.20
CA THR A 123 -13.55 13.63 9.76
C THR A 123 -15.02 13.34 9.49
N ASN A 124 -15.44 12.09 9.64
CA ASN A 124 -16.84 11.70 9.56
C ASN A 124 -17.63 12.13 10.81
N THR A 125 -18.95 12.32 10.67
CA THR A 125 -19.87 12.56 11.79
C THR A 125 -21.18 11.79 11.61
N GLY A 126 -21.78 11.34 12.72
CA GLY A 126 -23.09 10.66 12.72
C GLY A 126 -23.08 9.21 12.21
N GLY A 127 -21.90 8.59 12.04
CA GLY A 127 -21.76 7.22 11.51
C GLY A 127 -20.62 7.11 10.50
N GLN A 128 -20.67 6.11 9.62
CA GLN A 128 -19.65 5.86 8.60
C GLN A 128 -19.90 6.63 7.30
N VAL A 129 -18.81 7.09 6.69
CA VAL A 129 -18.80 7.58 5.30
C VAL A 129 -18.33 6.43 4.41
N VAL A 130 -19.20 5.99 3.50
CA VAL A 130 -18.87 4.94 2.51
C VAL A 130 -18.85 5.56 1.13
N ILE A 131 -17.72 5.51 0.44
CA ILE A 131 -17.56 6.00 -0.92
C ILE A 131 -17.52 4.80 -1.84
N ARG A 132 -18.61 4.55 -2.57
CA ARG A 132 -18.78 3.40 -3.43
C ARG A 132 -19.59 3.77 -4.68
N PRO A 133 -18.99 3.74 -5.88
CA PRO A 133 -19.71 4.07 -7.10
C PRO A 133 -20.79 3.01 -7.38
N ASN A 134 -21.72 3.35 -8.28
CA ASN A 134 -22.67 2.37 -8.79
C ASN A 134 -21.99 1.48 -9.83
N PRO A 135 -22.32 0.18 -9.91
CA PRO A 135 -21.88 -0.68 -11.01
C PRO A 135 -22.18 -0.04 -12.37
N GLY A 136 -21.20 -0.07 -13.28
CA GLY A 136 -21.33 0.54 -14.61
C GLY A 136 -21.15 2.06 -14.67
N SER A 137 -20.82 2.73 -13.54
CA SER A 137 -20.46 4.15 -13.54
C SER A 137 -19.24 4.44 -14.42
N THR A 138 -19.23 5.61 -15.05
CA THR A 138 -18.16 6.10 -15.95
C THR A 138 -17.40 7.29 -15.38
N GLN A 139 -17.62 7.61 -14.08
CA GLN A 139 -16.84 8.62 -13.36
C GLN A 139 -15.35 8.30 -13.46
N GLY A 140 -14.47 9.30 -13.53
CA GLY A 140 -13.02 9.08 -13.67
C GLY A 140 -12.26 8.90 -12.35
N TYR A 141 -12.93 9.05 -11.22
CA TYR A 141 -12.42 8.87 -9.86
C TYR A 141 -13.60 8.71 -8.89
N ILE A 142 -13.38 8.14 -7.71
CA ILE A 142 -14.42 8.02 -6.67
C ILE A 142 -14.18 8.96 -5.50
N TRP A 143 -12.91 9.29 -5.21
CA TRP A 143 -12.56 10.22 -4.14
C TRP A 143 -11.35 11.06 -4.52
N SER A 144 -11.53 12.38 -4.52
CA SER A 144 -10.49 13.36 -4.79
C SER A 144 -10.47 14.42 -3.70
N MET A 145 -9.28 14.73 -3.19
CA MET A 145 -9.04 15.85 -2.28
C MET A 145 -7.93 16.75 -2.81
N GLY A 146 -8.11 18.06 -2.70
CA GLY A 146 -7.23 19.02 -3.37
C GLY A 146 -6.91 20.28 -2.58
N GLY A 147 -5.64 20.69 -2.66
CA GLY A 147 -5.15 21.98 -2.16
C GLY A 147 -4.84 22.01 -0.67
N GLY A 148 -4.34 23.17 -0.24
CA GLY A 148 -4.13 23.50 1.16
C GLY A 148 -2.91 22.86 1.82
N SER A 149 -2.76 23.18 3.09
CA SER A 149 -1.69 22.67 3.94
C SER A 149 -2.09 22.68 5.41
N ASN A 150 -1.43 21.82 6.19
CA ASN A 150 -1.67 21.58 7.60
C ASN A 150 -3.13 21.18 7.86
N TRP A 151 -3.53 20.06 7.27
CA TRP A 151 -4.82 19.43 7.55
C TRP A 151 -4.62 17.94 7.85
N VAL A 152 -5.57 17.37 8.61
CA VAL A 152 -5.62 15.96 8.97
C VAL A 152 -6.91 15.39 8.44
N LEU A 153 -6.86 14.27 7.70
CA LEU A 153 -8.02 13.48 7.34
C LEU A 153 -8.04 12.22 8.21
N THR A 154 -9.08 12.06 9.02
CA THR A 154 -9.15 10.97 10.00
C THR A 154 -10.53 10.33 10.06
N GLY A 155 -10.55 9.00 10.03
CA GLY A 155 -11.72 8.19 10.40
C GLY A 155 -11.70 7.69 11.85
N ARG A 156 -10.72 8.14 12.66
CA ARG A 156 -10.52 7.69 14.04
C ARG A 156 -11.67 8.12 14.94
N TYR A 157 -12.20 7.18 15.72
CA TYR A 157 -13.10 7.51 16.81
C TYR A 157 -12.33 8.10 18.00
N ASP A 158 -12.67 9.34 18.34
CA ASP A 158 -12.16 10.04 19.52
C ASP A 158 -13.26 10.98 20.04
N ALA A 159 -13.89 10.59 21.14
CA ALA A 159 -15.03 11.30 21.71
C ALA A 159 -14.66 12.70 22.21
N ASP A 160 -13.48 12.87 22.82
CA ASP A 160 -13.03 14.16 23.32
C ASP A 160 -12.64 15.10 22.18
N SER A 161 -12.08 14.55 21.08
CA SER A 161 -11.74 15.31 19.88
C SER A 161 -12.95 15.61 18.97
N GLY A 162 -14.08 14.96 19.21
CA GLY A 162 -15.27 15.02 18.36
C GLY A 162 -15.06 14.41 16.98
N THR A 163 -14.24 13.36 16.84
CA THR A 163 -13.96 12.71 15.53
C THR A 163 -14.51 11.29 15.48
N GLY A 164 -14.85 10.83 14.27
CA GLY A 164 -15.31 9.46 14.04
C GLY A 164 -16.65 9.12 14.72
N HIS A 165 -16.91 7.82 14.87
CA HIS A 165 -18.11 7.30 15.52
C HIS A 165 -17.81 5.99 16.25
N ALA A 166 -18.44 5.76 17.42
CA ALA A 166 -18.13 4.63 18.30
C ALA A 166 -18.35 3.26 17.65
N ASP A 167 -19.34 3.15 16.76
CA ASP A 167 -19.65 1.91 16.03
C ASP A 167 -18.61 1.57 14.96
N PHE A 168 -17.84 2.57 14.53
CA PHE A 168 -16.82 2.49 13.49
C PHE A 168 -15.43 2.91 14.01
N PRO A 169 -14.85 2.19 14.99
CA PRO A 169 -13.57 2.54 15.62
C PRO A 169 -12.33 2.12 14.80
N GLY A 170 -12.50 1.42 13.68
CA GLY A 170 -11.42 0.79 12.93
C GLY A 170 -10.71 -0.28 13.76
N HIS A 171 -9.38 -0.19 13.84
CA HIS A 171 -8.53 -1.10 14.62
C HIS A 171 -8.15 -0.56 16.00
N ARG A 172 -8.76 0.56 16.45
CA ARG A 172 -8.48 1.16 17.77
C ARG A 172 -8.53 0.10 18.88
N CYS A 173 -7.68 0.23 19.89
CA CYS A 173 -7.53 -0.76 20.97
C CYS A 173 -7.06 -2.15 20.48
N GLY A 174 -6.31 -2.19 19.38
CA GLY A 174 -5.80 -3.44 18.82
C GLY A 174 -6.86 -4.34 18.18
N ALA A 175 -8.03 -3.81 17.81
CA ALA A 175 -9.15 -4.55 17.22
C ALA A 175 -8.94 -4.94 15.74
N TYR A 176 -7.70 -5.26 15.35
CA TYR A 176 -7.30 -5.52 13.96
C TYR A 176 -8.13 -6.63 13.30
N ALA A 177 -8.34 -7.76 13.99
CA ALA A 177 -9.09 -8.91 13.46
C ALA A 177 -10.56 -8.61 13.09
N THR A 178 -11.14 -7.53 13.64
CA THR A 178 -12.55 -7.16 13.42
C THR A 178 -12.69 -5.79 12.78
N SER A 179 -11.60 -5.21 12.28
CA SER A 179 -11.55 -3.80 11.85
C SER A 179 -12.07 -3.54 10.43
N ARG A 180 -12.16 -4.59 9.59
CA ARG A 180 -12.65 -4.49 8.21
C ARG A 180 -14.09 -3.96 8.19
N GLU A 181 -14.35 -3.00 7.31
CA GLU A 181 -15.59 -2.22 7.19
C GLU A 181 -15.99 -1.45 8.46
N ARG A 182 -15.10 -1.33 9.45
CA ARG A 182 -15.37 -0.62 10.72
C ARG A 182 -14.60 0.69 10.84
N TYR A 183 -13.94 1.16 9.81
CA TYR A 183 -13.32 2.49 9.83
C TYR A 183 -14.36 3.58 9.60
N GLY A 184 -14.20 4.76 10.21
CA GLY A 184 -15.13 5.87 10.06
C GLY A 184 -15.29 6.36 8.61
N ILE A 185 -14.27 6.14 7.78
CA ILE A 185 -14.29 6.42 6.34
C ILE A 185 -13.79 5.18 5.57
N LEU A 186 -14.65 4.65 4.71
CA LEU A 186 -14.38 3.52 3.81
C LEU A 186 -14.49 3.99 2.36
N SER A 187 -13.42 3.81 1.57
CA SER A 187 -13.43 3.97 0.12
C SER A 187 -13.38 2.61 -0.56
N ASP A 188 -14.31 2.37 -1.47
CA ASP A 188 -14.53 1.07 -2.07
C ASP A 188 -14.96 1.20 -3.54
N ASP A 189 -14.01 1.06 -4.44
CA ASP A 189 -14.22 1.26 -5.88
C ASP A 189 -14.83 0.06 -6.59
N ILE A 190 -15.11 -1.05 -5.88
CA ILE A 190 -15.70 -2.28 -6.46
C ILE A 190 -14.98 -2.80 -7.71
N PHE A 191 -13.70 -2.46 -7.88
CA PHE A 191 -12.90 -2.66 -9.11
C PHE A 191 -13.54 -2.10 -10.39
N LEU A 192 -14.25 -0.97 -10.27
CA LEU A 192 -15.06 -0.42 -11.36
C LEU A 192 -14.23 -0.11 -12.62
N ASN A 193 -13.04 0.46 -12.47
CA ASN A 193 -12.20 0.86 -13.60
C ASN A 193 -10.70 0.78 -13.27
N GLY A 194 -9.92 0.20 -14.18
CA GLY A 194 -8.47 0.01 -14.06
C GLY A 194 -7.62 1.28 -13.89
N GLY A 195 -8.20 2.48 -13.96
CA GLY A 195 -7.53 3.77 -13.73
C GLY A 195 -7.97 4.49 -12.44
N HIS A 196 -8.92 3.94 -11.68
CA HIS A 196 -9.45 4.60 -10.49
C HIS A 196 -8.49 4.53 -9.31
N MET A 197 -8.48 5.63 -8.56
CA MET A 197 -7.78 5.71 -7.28
C MET A 197 -8.82 5.65 -6.17
N GLY A 198 -8.55 4.88 -5.13
CA GLY A 198 -9.39 4.84 -3.93
C GLY A 198 -9.44 6.20 -3.22
N LEU A 199 -8.32 6.92 -3.20
CA LEU A 199 -8.20 8.33 -2.81
C LEU A 199 -7.09 8.99 -3.65
N GLY A 200 -7.46 10.02 -4.41
CA GLY A 200 -6.51 10.90 -5.10
C GLY A 200 -6.29 12.20 -4.34
N ILE A 201 -5.03 12.57 -4.09
CA ILE A 201 -4.66 13.86 -3.50
C ILE A 201 -3.77 14.63 -4.47
N GLY A 202 -4.13 15.89 -4.74
CA GLY A 202 -3.38 16.78 -5.62
C GLY A 202 -3.26 18.20 -5.07
N GLY A 203 -2.14 18.86 -5.35
CA GLY A 203 -1.93 20.28 -5.01
C GLY A 203 -1.87 20.60 -3.51
N ALA A 204 -1.78 19.59 -2.64
CA ALA A 204 -1.64 19.73 -1.20
C ALA A 204 -0.20 19.42 -0.74
N HIS A 205 0.19 19.93 0.44
CA HIS A 205 1.40 19.54 1.16
C HIS A 205 1.16 19.66 2.67
N SER A 206 2.05 19.13 3.50
CA SER A 206 1.95 19.21 4.96
C SER A 206 0.63 18.68 5.51
N PHE A 207 0.30 17.42 5.27
CA PHE A 207 -0.97 16.83 5.71
C PHE A 207 -0.80 15.44 6.31
N GLU A 208 -1.82 14.99 7.04
CA GLU A 208 -1.84 13.70 7.71
C GLU A 208 -3.07 12.91 7.29
N LEU A 209 -2.90 11.63 6.96
CA LEU A 209 -3.98 10.67 6.75
C LEU A 209 -3.88 9.59 7.83
N GLU A 210 -4.99 9.36 8.55
CA GLU A 210 -5.06 8.28 9.53
C GLU A 210 -6.42 7.59 9.59
N TYR A 211 -6.44 6.32 10.01
CA TYR A 211 -7.66 5.56 10.25
C TYR A 211 -8.63 5.58 9.05
N LEU A 212 -8.12 5.26 7.86
CA LEU A 212 -8.92 5.10 6.64
C LEU A 212 -8.86 3.66 6.16
N GLU A 213 -9.98 3.18 5.63
CA GLU A 213 -10.03 1.91 4.89
C GLU A 213 -10.22 2.19 3.40
N ILE A 214 -9.38 1.59 2.57
CA ILE A 214 -9.48 1.68 1.12
C ILE A 214 -9.40 0.27 0.54
N THR A 215 -10.44 -0.13 -0.19
CA THR A 215 -10.53 -1.47 -0.74
C THR A 215 -10.97 -1.47 -2.19
N ARG A 216 -10.62 -2.53 -2.93
CA ARG A 216 -11.12 -2.78 -4.29
C ARG A 216 -10.88 -1.63 -5.27
N ALA A 217 -9.85 -0.82 -5.04
CA ALA A 217 -9.42 0.23 -5.96
C ALA A 217 -9.00 -0.40 -7.30
N GLY A 218 -9.49 0.14 -8.42
CA GLY A 218 -9.18 -0.38 -9.75
C GLY A 218 -7.76 -0.10 -10.25
N PHE A 219 -7.03 0.86 -9.68
CA PHE A 219 -5.58 1.01 -9.87
C PHE A 219 -4.85 1.05 -8.53
N ALA A 220 -4.69 2.24 -7.93
CA ALA A 220 -4.03 2.42 -6.64
C ALA A 220 -5.03 2.74 -5.54
N GLY A 221 -4.80 2.23 -4.33
CA GLY A 221 -5.58 2.63 -3.16
C GLY A 221 -5.46 4.13 -2.87
N LEU A 222 -4.24 4.63 -2.75
CA LEU A 222 -3.93 6.03 -2.49
C LEU A 222 -2.96 6.55 -3.54
N ARG A 223 -3.30 7.66 -4.20
CA ARG A 223 -2.40 8.37 -5.10
C ARG A 223 -2.15 9.79 -4.62
N ILE A 224 -0.90 10.11 -4.32
CA ILE A 224 -0.44 11.47 -4.00
C ILE A 224 0.54 11.89 -5.08
N THR A 225 0.18 12.90 -5.86
CA THR A 225 1.05 13.40 -6.94
C THR A 225 0.93 14.91 -7.09
N ARG A 226 1.88 15.49 -7.82
CA ARG A 226 1.91 16.91 -8.11
C ARG A 226 2.32 17.14 -9.54
N SER A 227 1.44 17.81 -10.27
CA SER A 227 1.74 18.29 -11.61
C SER A 227 2.74 19.45 -11.55
N PRO A 228 3.55 19.65 -12.62
CA PRO A 228 4.31 20.88 -12.78
C PRO A 228 3.40 22.11 -12.73
N ASN A 229 3.96 23.20 -12.22
CA ASN A 229 3.39 24.54 -12.28
C ASN A 229 3.35 25.04 -13.74
N GLY A 230 2.57 26.09 -14.00
CA GLY A 230 2.46 26.68 -15.35
C GLY A 230 3.77 27.24 -15.92
N ASP A 231 4.78 27.47 -15.07
CA ASP A 231 6.13 27.90 -15.44
C ASP A 231 7.12 26.72 -15.63
N GLY A 232 6.64 25.47 -15.53
CA GLY A 232 7.45 24.26 -15.65
C GLY A 232 8.20 23.87 -14.38
N THR A 233 8.14 24.66 -13.30
CA THR A 233 8.70 24.28 -12.00
C THR A 233 7.84 23.21 -11.35
N VAL A 234 8.43 22.36 -10.50
CA VAL A 234 7.66 21.38 -9.73
C VAL A 234 7.79 21.70 -8.25
N SER A 235 6.67 22.08 -7.65
CA SER A 235 6.65 22.33 -6.21
C SER A 235 6.79 21.01 -5.44
N PRO A 236 7.45 21.03 -4.27
CA PRO A 236 7.67 19.82 -3.49
C PRO A 236 6.37 19.27 -2.88
N ILE A 237 6.42 18.02 -2.42
CA ILE A 237 5.34 17.30 -1.74
C ILE A 237 5.87 16.90 -0.35
N ASN A 238 5.93 17.84 0.58
CA ASN A 238 6.64 17.67 1.85
C ASN A 238 5.71 17.53 3.06
N ASP A 239 6.28 17.07 4.17
CA ASP A 239 5.70 17.06 5.52
C ASP A 239 4.41 16.25 5.63
N ILE A 240 4.38 15.10 4.96
CA ILE A 240 3.20 14.24 4.90
C ILE A 240 3.35 13.08 5.88
N LYS A 241 2.25 12.74 6.56
CA LYS A 241 2.16 11.57 7.42
C LYS A 241 1.05 10.65 6.92
N LEU A 242 1.39 9.38 6.67
CA LEU A 242 0.48 8.34 6.25
C LEU A 242 0.58 7.21 7.28
N HIS A 243 -0.44 7.06 8.12
CA HIS A 243 -0.39 6.02 9.15
C HIS A 243 -1.73 5.44 9.50
N ASP A 244 -1.74 4.26 10.12
CA ASP A 244 -2.96 3.58 10.55
C ASP A 244 -3.96 3.35 9.39
N LEU A 245 -3.45 3.29 8.15
CA LEU A 245 -4.23 3.02 6.95
C LEU A 245 -4.39 1.51 6.76
N TYR A 246 -5.57 1.10 6.34
CA TYR A 246 -5.84 -0.26 5.89
C TYR A 246 -6.24 -0.22 4.42
N ILE A 247 -5.26 -0.48 3.56
CA ILE A 247 -5.45 -0.49 2.11
C ILE A 247 -5.31 -1.92 1.65
N HIS A 248 -6.37 -2.49 1.09
CA HIS A 248 -6.36 -3.89 0.72
C HIS A 248 -7.14 -4.21 -0.54
N ASP A 249 -6.87 -5.40 -1.10
CA ASP A 249 -7.59 -5.91 -2.27
C ASP A 249 -7.60 -4.89 -3.41
N THR A 250 -6.45 -4.34 -3.80
CA THR A 250 -6.36 -3.37 -4.90
C THR A 250 -5.99 -4.06 -6.22
N ALA A 251 -6.47 -3.53 -7.34
CA ALA A 251 -6.21 -4.10 -8.66
C ALA A 251 -4.75 -3.94 -9.09
N SER A 252 -4.10 -2.86 -8.69
CA SER A 252 -2.67 -2.66 -8.90
C SER A 252 -1.99 -2.35 -7.57
N GLU A 253 -1.83 -1.08 -7.23
CA GLU A 253 -0.97 -0.64 -6.13
C GLU A 253 -1.77 -0.37 -4.85
N ALA A 254 -1.15 -0.36 -3.67
CA ALA A 254 -1.81 0.21 -2.49
C ALA A 254 -1.50 1.71 -2.38
N ILE A 255 -0.22 2.11 -2.36
CA ILE A 255 0.17 3.53 -2.33
C ILE A 255 1.03 3.86 -3.55
N TYR A 256 0.64 4.91 -4.27
CA TYR A 256 1.44 5.61 -5.26
C TYR A 256 1.76 7.03 -4.76
N PHE A 257 3.03 7.31 -4.49
CA PHE A 257 3.50 8.63 -4.08
C PHE A 257 4.56 9.17 -5.04
N GLY A 258 4.40 10.44 -5.43
CA GLY A 258 5.38 11.16 -6.25
C GLY A 258 5.08 11.04 -7.74
N SER A 259 6.11 10.75 -8.53
CA SER A 259 6.03 10.70 -9.99
C SER A 259 7.07 9.74 -10.56
N THR A 260 6.66 8.88 -11.48
CA THR A 260 7.54 8.06 -12.35
C THR A 260 8.01 8.81 -13.61
N GLN A 261 7.56 10.04 -13.82
CA GLN A 261 7.90 10.82 -15.02
C GLN A 261 9.34 11.33 -14.97
N GLY A 262 9.88 11.72 -16.13
CA GLY A 262 11.23 12.31 -16.20
C GLY A 262 11.34 13.63 -15.44
N ALA A 263 12.55 13.94 -14.97
CA ALA A 263 12.85 15.17 -14.23
C ALA A 263 12.47 16.44 -15.02
N PRO A 264 12.11 17.55 -14.35
CA PRO A 264 12.07 17.71 -12.89
C PRO A 264 10.87 16.99 -12.26
N THR A 265 11.12 16.38 -11.10
CA THR A 265 10.09 15.66 -10.32
C THR A 265 9.80 16.36 -8.98
N PRO A 266 8.61 16.17 -8.37
CA PRO A 266 8.33 16.75 -7.07
C PRO A 266 9.17 16.02 -6.00
N LEU A 267 10.10 16.73 -5.35
CA LEU A 267 10.82 16.20 -4.19
C LEU A 267 9.86 16.05 -3.01
N GLY A 268 9.83 14.86 -2.40
CA GLY A 268 9.03 14.56 -1.23
C GLY A 268 9.88 14.37 0.02
N SER A 269 10.08 15.45 0.77
CA SER A 269 10.86 15.47 2.02
C SER A 269 9.96 15.37 3.24
N ASN A 270 10.50 14.85 4.35
CA ASN A 270 9.79 14.66 5.60
C ASN A 270 8.49 13.87 5.44
N LEU A 271 8.50 12.86 4.55
CA LEU A 271 7.41 11.89 4.41
C LEU A 271 7.53 10.84 5.52
N LYS A 272 6.46 10.62 6.29
CA LYS A 272 6.36 9.56 7.29
C LYS A 272 5.31 8.55 6.85
N VAL A 273 5.70 7.31 6.67
CA VAL A 273 4.78 6.19 6.33
C VAL A 273 4.93 5.14 7.40
N TYR A 274 3.94 4.97 8.27
CA TYR A 274 4.06 4.05 9.39
C TYR A 274 2.77 3.41 9.87
N ASN A 275 2.88 2.25 10.52
CA ASN A 275 1.73 1.51 11.05
C ASN A 275 0.61 1.21 10.04
N ASN A 276 0.95 1.06 8.76
CA ASN A 276 -0.02 0.75 7.71
C ASN A 276 -0.11 -0.76 7.43
N ARG A 277 -1.32 -1.22 7.10
CA ARG A 277 -1.58 -2.54 6.52
C ARG A 277 -1.88 -2.37 5.04
N LEU A 278 -0.91 -2.70 4.18
CA LEU A 278 -1.06 -2.67 2.72
C LEU A 278 -1.06 -4.12 2.21
N VAL A 279 -2.24 -4.62 1.81
CA VAL A 279 -2.50 -6.08 1.79
C VAL A 279 -3.17 -6.54 0.49
N ARG A 280 -2.70 -7.64 -0.11
CA ARG A 280 -3.33 -8.26 -1.32
C ARG A 280 -3.46 -7.28 -2.50
N THR A 281 -2.34 -6.65 -2.86
CA THR A 281 -2.25 -5.76 -4.00
C THR A 281 -1.96 -6.55 -5.27
N GLY A 282 -2.61 -6.19 -6.38
CA GLY A 282 -2.37 -6.86 -7.67
C GLY A 282 -0.92 -6.73 -8.15
N THR A 283 -0.33 -5.54 -7.94
CA THR A 283 1.09 -5.23 -8.17
C THR A 283 1.72 -4.73 -6.85
N GLU A 284 2.47 -3.62 -6.86
CA GLU A 284 3.21 -3.08 -5.73
C GLU A 284 2.32 -2.68 -4.54
N SER A 285 2.60 -3.21 -3.35
CA SER A 285 2.02 -2.71 -2.11
C SER A 285 2.48 -1.28 -1.80
N LEU A 286 3.70 -0.93 -2.19
CA LEU A 286 4.24 0.41 -1.99
C LEU A 286 5.00 0.88 -3.21
N GLN A 287 4.58 1.96 -3.85
CA GLN A 287 5.34 2.68 -4.86
C GLN A 287 5.53 4.13 -4.43
N ILE A 288 6.72 4.44 -3.91
CA ILE A 288 7.05 5.78 -3.40
C ILE A 288 8.30 6.33 -4.08
N GLN A 289 8.20 7.57 -4.55
CA GLN A 289 9.23 8.14 -5.43
C GLN A 289 9.64 9.54 -5.02
N ASN A 290 10.82 9.93 -5.48
CA ASN A 290 11.43 11.24 -5.31
C ASN A 290 11.60 11.62 -3.83
N LEU A 291 11.93 10.64 -2.99
CA LEU A 291 12.05 10.86 -1.56
C LEU A 291 13.25 11.72 -1.20
N GLY A 292 13.03 12.67 -0.30
CA GLY A 292 14.00 13.63 0.20
C GLY A 292 14.27 13.50 1.70
N ASP A 293 15.00 14.49 2.23
CA ASP A 293 15.49 14.52 3.62
C ASP A 293 14.38 14.34 4.66
N GLY A 294 14.69 13.67 5.77
CA GLY A 294 13.77 13.46 6.89
C GLY A 294 12.72 12.36 6.65
N THR A 295 12.71 11.71 5.48
CA THR A 295 11.76 10.65 5.16
C THR A 295 11.99 9.39 6.00
N GLU A 296 10.91 8.78 6.47
CA GLU A 296 10.91 7.58 7.30
C GLU A 296 9.75 6.66 6.92
N VAL A 297 10.06 5.42 6.61
CA VAL A 297 9.08 4.36 6.33
C VAL A 297 9.30 3.28 7.36
N HIS A 298 8.38 3.11 8.31
CA HIS A 298 8.60 2.21 9.43
C HIS A 298 7.37 1.51 9.98
N HIS A 299 7.56 0.32 10.54
CA HIS A 299 6.49 -0.40 11.22
C HIS A 299 5.25 -0.64 10.35
N ASN A 300 5.45 -0.84 9.04
CA ASN A 300 4.37 -1.19 8.12
C ASN A 300 4.39 -2.69 7.82
N VAL A 301 3.24 -3.21 7.41
CA VAL A 301 3.12 -4.55 6.82
C VAL A 301 2.66 -4.43 5.38
N PHE A 302 3.56 -4.82 4.46
CA PHE A 302 3.35 -4.92 3.03
C PHE A 302 3.18 -6.40 2.66
N ALA A 303 1.96 -6.93 2.81
CA ALA A 303 1.71 -8.37 2.75
C ALA A 303 0.90 -8.81 1.54
N TYR A 304 1.26 -9.95 0.97
CA TYR A 304 0.63 -10.46 -0.25
C TYR A 304 0.68 -9.42 -1.37
N GLY A 305 1.86 -8.81 -1.58
CA GLY A 305 2.10 -7.94 -2.72
C GLY A 305 2.23 -8.73 -4.03
N ALA A 306 1.87 -8.10 -5.14
CA ALA A 306 1.93 -8.63 -6.49
C ALA A 306 1.19 -9.97 -6.70
N ILE A 307 -0.03 -10.11 -6.16
CA ILE A 307 -0.77 -11.37 -6.35
C ILE A 307 -1.20 -11.60 -7.81
N ASP A 308 -1.18 -10.57 -8.65
CA ASP A 308 -1.54 -10.62 -10.08
C ASP A 308 -0.33 -10.81 -11.01
N TRP A 309 0.84 -11.17 -10.48
CA TRP A 309 2.10 -11.31 -11.23
C TRP A 309 2.06 -12.12 -12.54
N ARG A 310 1.08 -13.03 -12.70
CA ARG A 310 0.91 -13.80 -13.94
C ARG A 310 0.24 -12.99 -15.05
N ALA A 311 -0.54 -11.98 -14.69
CA ALA A 311 -1.33 -11.17 -15.59
C ALA A 311 -1.26 -9.66 -15.31
N ALA A 312 -0.20 -9.21 -14.63
CA ALA A 312 0.02 -7.79 -14.36
C ALA A 312 -0.01 -6.97 -15.66
N PHE A 313 -0.36 -5.69 -15.55
CA PHE A 313 -0.60 -4.82 -16.71
C PHE A 313 0.66 -4.54 -17.56
N SER A 314 1.85 -4.82 -17.03
CA SER A 314 3.10 -4.74 -17.77
C SER A 314 4.15 -5.68 -17.16
N MET A 315 5.16 -6.00 -17.96
CA MET A 315 6.34 -6.75 -17.50
C MET A 315 7.05 -5.99 -16.37
N TYR A 316 7.49 -6.72 -15.34
CA TYR A 316 8.18 -6.18 -14.16
C TYR A 316 7.34 -5.28 -13.24
N GLN A 317 6.00 -5.27 -13.39
CA GLN A 317 5.06 -4.64 -12.45
C GLN A 317 4.48 -5.69 -11.51
N ASP A 318 5.38 -6.44 -10.87
CA ASP A 318 5.06 -7.59 -10.04
C ASP A 318 6.03 -7.70 -8.85
N ASN A 319 6.51 -6.54 -8.39
CA ASN A 319 7.30 -6.40 -7.18
C ASN A 319 6.38 -6.20 -5.98
N ASN A 320 6.86 -6.50 -4.78
CA ASN A 320 6.14 -6.09 -3.57
C ASN A 320 6.22 -4.58 -3.37
N SER A 321 7.42 -4.01 -3.44
CA SER A 321 7.63 -2.58 -3.19
C SER A 321 8.63 -1.95 -4.15
N GLN A 322 8.45 -0.66 -4.38
CA GLN A 322 9.35 0.21 -5.13
C GLN A 322 9.58 1.52 -4.37
N ALA A 323 10.84 1.88 -4.20
CA ALA A 323 11.26 3.13 -3.57
C ALA A 323 12.32 3.84 -4.42
N GLN A 324 12.12 5.12 -4.70
CA GLN A 324 13.11 5.95 -5.38
C GLN A 324 13.46 7.17 -4.51
N VAL A 325 14.76 7.39 -4.30
CA VAL A 325 15.32 8.40 -3.40
C VAL A 325 16.19 9.38 -4.16
N ARG A 326 16.22 10.63 -3.69
CA ARG A 326 16.91 11.74 -4.35
C ARG A 326 18.06 12.31 -3.50
N GLY A 327 17.77 12.79 -2.30
CA GLY A 327 18.78 13.42 -1.44
C GLY A 327 18.37 13.52 0.03
N GLY A 328 19.35 13.73 0.91
CA GLY A 328 19.15 13.83 2.37
C GLY A 328 19.17 12.48 3.09
N THR A 329 18.75 12.48 4.35
CA THR A 329 18.69 11.28 5.20
C THR A 329 17.32 10.62 5.15
N ILE A 330 17.30 9.34 4.76
CA ILE A 330 16.08 8.57 4.53
C ILE A 330 16.20 7.23 5.24
N ARG A 331 15.17 6.81 5.96
CA ARG A 331 15.18 5.57 6.74
C ARG A 331 14.02 4.65 6.40
N PHE A 332 14.32 3.37 6.29
CA PHE A 332 13.37 2.28 6.15
C PHE A 332 13.64 1.30 7.28
N HIS A 333 12.74 1.16 8.26
CA HIS A 333 13.01 0.27 9.38
C HIS A 333 11.82 -0.40 10.03
N HIS A 334 12.04 -1.58 10.60
CA HIS A 334 11.02 -2.34 11.31
C HIS A 334 9.79 -2.69 10.45
N ASN A 335 9.94 -2.68 9.12
CA ASN A 335 8.86 -3.06 8.20
C ASN A 335 8.88 -4.55 7.90
N VAL A 336 7.73 -5.04 7.46
CA VAL A 336 7.52 -6.41 6.97
C VAL A 336 7.15 -6.36 5.50
N PHE A 337 7.96 -6.97 4.65
CA PHE A 337 7.72 -7.12 3.21
C PHE A 337 7.51 -8.60 2.88
N LEU A 338 6.31 -8.96 2.43
CA LEU A 338 5.92 -10.35 2.16
C LEU A 338 5.24 -10.48 0.80
N GLY A 339 5.73 -11.39 -0.04
CA GLY A 339 5.20 -11.59 -1.40
C GLY A 339 5.97 -10.78 -2.44
N GLY A 340 5.44 -10.67 -3.66
CA GLY A 340 6.22 -10.28 -4.83
C GLY A 340 6.60 -11.47 -5.70
N ALA A 341 6.61 -11.29 -7.02
CA ALA A 341 7.17 -12.27 -7.94
C ALA A 341 8.54 -11.82 -8.46
N GLY A 342 8.67 -10.55 -8.86
CA GLY A 342 9.91 -9.97 -9.40
C GLY A 342 10.93 -9.61 -8.32
N ALA A 343 10.54 -8.79 -7.34
CA ALA A 343 11.39 -8.40 -6.21
C ALA A 343 10.59 -8.12 -4.94
N LEU A 344 11.21 -8.27 -3.77
CA LEU A 344 10.65 -7.75 -2.51
C LEU A 344 10.77 -6.23 -2.45
N LEU A 345 11.88 -5.68 -2.97
CA LEU A 345 12.06 -4.24 -3.13
C LEU A 345 12.87 -3.91 -4.37
N ASN A 346 12.32 -3.04 -5.20
CA ASN A 346 13.07 -2.28 -6.19
C ASN A 346 13.43 -0.91 -5.61
N PHE A 347 14.71 -0.72 -5.31
CA PHE A 347 15.25 0.50 -4.74
C PHE A 347 16.09 1.26 -5.77
N PHE A 348 15.82 2.55 -5.94
CA PHE A 348 16.50 3.40 -6.92
C PHE A 348 17.06 4.66 -6.27
N ALA A 349 18.36 4.91 -6.45
CA ALA A 349 18.94 6.22 -6.17
C ALA A 349 18.94 7.05 -7.47
N GLN A 350 18.36 8.25 -7.45
CA GLN A 350 18.35 9.13 -8.62
C GLN A 350 18.45 10.60 -8.18
N ALA A 351 19.63 11.02 -7.72
CA ALA A 351 19.85 12.42 -7.36
C ALA A 351 19.68 13.33 -8.59
N GLU A 352 19.03 14.48 -8.41
CA GLU A 352 18.97 15.57 -9.37
C GLU A 352 19.90 16.73 -8.92
N ALA A 353 20.13 17.70 -9.82
CA ALA A 353 20.96 18.85 -9.53
C ALA A 353 20.36 19.69 -8.38
N GLY A 354 21.19 20.00 -7.37
CA GLY A 354 20.77 20.77 -6.19
C GLY A 354 20.29 19.92 -5.02
N ASP A 355 20.15 18.60 -5.20
CA ASP A 355 19.77 17.70 -4.11
C ASP A 355 20.90 17.57 -3.07
N LEU A 356 20.52 17.38 -1.81
CA LEU A 356 21.46 17.09 -0.72
C LEU A 356 22.17 15.74 -0.93
N PRO A 357 23.41 15.56 -0.42
CA PRO A 357 24.04 14.25 -0.38
C PRO A 357 23.12 13.22 0.29
N LEU A 358 23.06 12.03 -0.31
CA LEU A 358 22.11 11.01 0.08
C LEU A 358 22.68 10.11 1.19
N ASN A 359 21.91 9.89 2.26
CA ASN A 359 22.19 8.90 3.30
C ASN A 359 20.95 8.01 3.49
N VAL A 360 21.02 6.76 3.06
CA VAL A 360 19.88 5.84 3.21
C VAL A 360 20.21 4.70 4.15
N GLU A 361 19.30 4.45 5.09
CA GLU A 361 19.41 3.41 6.11
C GLU A 361 18.23 2.44 5.99
N PHE A 362 18.53 1.17 5.71
CA PHE A 362 17.60 0.06 5.82
C PHE A 362 17.95 -0.75 7.06
N THR A 363 17.18 -0.62 8.14
CA THR A 363 17.48 -1.26 9.42
C THR A 363 16.36 -2.12 9.94
N ASP A 364 16.65 -3.30 10.45
CA ASP A 364 15.68 -4.11 11.19
C ASP A 364 14.39 -4.44 10.39
N ASN A 365 14.47 -4.58 9.06
CA ASN A 365 13.33 -5.00 8.24
C ASN A 365 13.32 -6.53 8.04
N TYR A 366 12.13 -7.08 7.83
CA TYR A 366 11.92 -8.47 7.48
C TYR A 366 11.39 -8.59 6.04
N PHE A 367 12.10 -9.35 5.22
CA PHE A 367 11.79 -9.58 3.80
C PHE A 367 11.57 -11.08 3.56
N ALA A 368 10.42 -11.49 3.03
CA ALA A 368 10.20 -12.89 2.72
C ALA A 368 9.29 -13.20 1.52
N ASP A 369 9.51 -14.38 0.96
CA ASP A 369 8.60 -15.10 0.06
C ASP A 369 8.43 -14.43 -1.32
N THR A 370 9.49 -14.48 -2.13
CA THR A 370 9.50 -14.00 -3.54
C THR A 370 9.97 -15.08 -4.50
N LEU A 371 9.56 -14.99 -5.78
CA LEU A 371 9.92 -15.97 -6.83
C LEU A 371 11.21 -15.64 -7.57
N SER A 372 11.74 -14.43 -7.40
CA SER A 372 12.93 -13.98 -8.12
C SER A 372 13.91 -13.33 -7.16
N LEU A 373 13.96 -12.01 -7.01
CA LEU A 373 15.03 -11.31 -6.31
C LEU A 373 14.58 -10.81 -4.93
N GLY A 374 15.49 -10.73 -3.96
CA GLY A 374 15.21 -10.02 -2.72
C GLY A 374 15.14 -8.52 -2.99
N ILE A 375 16.31 -7.93 -3.28
CA ILE A 375 16.46 -6.49 -3.51
C ILE A 375 17.13 -6.22 -4.85
N TRP A 376 16.50 -5.40 -5.68
CA TRP A 376 17.18 -4.73 -6.79
C TRP A 376 17.59 -3.32 -6.36
N PHE A 377 18.87 -2.99 -6.49
CA PHE A 377 19.40 -1.66 -6.24
C PHE A 377 19.87 -1.01 -7.54
N GLY A 378 19.01 -0.18 -8.13
CA GLY A 378 19.25 0.53 -9.38
C GLY A 378 19.54 2.04 -9.24
N GLY A 379 19.68 2.70 -10.39
CA GLY A 379 19.83 4.14 -10.50
C GLY A 379 21.27 4.63 -10.55
N THR A 380 21.48 5.90 -10.21
CA THR A 380 22.79 6.56 -10.15
C THR A 380 22.89 7.35 -8.85
N SER A 381 23.97 7.14 -8.10
CA SER A 381 24.20 7.81 -6.83
C SER A 381 25.06 9.07 -7.03
N GLY A 382 24.62 10.21 -6.47
CA GLY A 382 25.38 11.45 -6.47
C GLY A 382 26.65 11.38 -5.60
N ALA A 383 27.53 12.38 -5.74
CA ALA A 383 28.74 12.47 -4.91
C ALA A 383 28.38 12.53 -3.41
N GLY A 384 29.12 11.79 -2.58
CA GLY A 384 28.89 11.73 -1.13
C GLY A 384 27.72 10.86 -0.70
N ALA A 385 26.98 10.24 -1.62
CA ALA A 385 25.90 9.32 -1.27
C ALA A 385 26.43 8.07 -0.56
N LYS A 386 25.71 7.59 0.46
CA LYS A 386 26.02 6.38 1.23
C LYS A 386 24.76 5.58 1.56
N PHE A 387 24.91 4.26 1.60
CA PHE A 387 23.81 3.32 1.82
C PHE A 387 24.19 2.31 2.91
N ASN A 388 23.35 2.16 3.93
CA ASN A 388 23.53 1.20 5.01
C ASN A 388 22.36 0.20 5.02
N TRP A 389 22.68 -1.08 5.02
CA TRP A 389 21.74 -2.19 5.19
C TRP A 389 22.17 -2.96 6.43
N GLU A 390 21.41 -2.80 7.51
CA GLU A 390 21.81 -3.29 8.82
C GLU A 390 20.72 -4.11 9.51
N ARG A 391 21.08 -5.29 10.03
CA ARG A 391 20.17 -6.18 10.77
C ARG A 391 18.87 -6.55 10.02
N ASN A 392 18.87 -6.54 8.68
CA ASN A 392 17.71 -7.02 7.93
C ASN A 392 17.71 -8.55 7.86
N ALA A 393 16.52 -9.12 7.70
CA ALA A 393 16.32 -10.56 7.56
C ALA A 393 15.69 -10.90 6.21
N PHE A 394 16.22 -11.92 5.52
CA PHE A 394 15.76 -12.35 4.21
C PHE A 394 15.48 -13.85 4.17
N ARG A 395 14.28 -14.25 3.75
CA ARG A 395 13.93 -15.67 3.61
C ARG A 395 12.95 -15.99 2.49
N GLY A 396 12.79 -17.28 2.18
CA GLY A 396 11.86 -17.74 1.14
C GLY A 396 12.16 -17.13 -0.23
N LEU A 397 13.43 -17.13 -0.64
CA LEU A 397 13.87 -16.57 -1.93
C LEU A 397 14.00 -17.67 -3.00
N ASP A 398 13.00 -18.53 -3.10
CA ASP A 398 13.03 -19.69 -3.99
C ASP A 398 12.73 -19.28 -5.43
N PHE A 399 13.61 -19.66 -6.36
CA PHE A 399 13.45 -19.26 -7.75
C PHE A 399 12.33 -20.03 -8.47
N GLY A 400 11.25 -19.30 -8.82
CA GLY A 400 10.10 -19.82 -9.56
C GLY A 400 9.59 -18.90 -10.67
N TYR A 401 10.32 -17.81 -10.94
CA TYR A 401 9.94 -16.76 -11.88
C TYR A 401 9.86 -17.23 -13.35
N GLN A 402 10.59 -18.29 -13.67
CA GLN A 402 10.62 -18.93 -14.99
C GLN A 402 9.27 -19.49 -15.45
N SER A 403 8.33 -19.68 -14.52
CA SER A 403 6.97 -20.13 -14.83
C SER A 403 6.16 -19.11 -15.64
N VAL A 404 6.51 -17.81 -15.57
CA VAL A 404 5.96 -16.75 -16.42
C VAL A 404 7.01 -16.24 -17.39
N TYR A 405 8.28 -16.21 -17.00
CA TYR A 405 9.38 -15.70 -17.83
C TYR A 405 10.41 -16.80 -18.13
N PRO A 406 10.23 -17.66 -19.15
CA PRO A 406 11.03 -18.88 -19.34
C PRO A 406 12.54 -18.66 -19.52
N THR A 407 12.96 -17.44 -19.89
CA THR A 407 14.38 -17.06 -20.04
C THR A 407 15.00 -16.49 -18.76
N ALA A 408 14.19 -16.25 -17.72
CA ALA A 408 14.69 -15.81 -16.43
C ALA A 408 15.53 -16.90 -15.77
N THR A 409 16.59 -16.47 -15.09
CA THR A 409 17.50 -17.33 -14.33
C THR A 409 17.57 -16.87 -12.89
N ASP A 410 17.83 -17.81 -11.97
CA ASP A 410 18.07 -17.47 -10.57
C ASP A 410 19.18 -16.40 -10.46
N PRO A 411 18.93 -15.25 -9.82
CA PRO A 411 19.93 -14.21 -9.61
C PRO A 411 21.19 -14.71 -8.86
N GLY A 412 21.06 -15.78 -8.07
CA GLY A 412 22.13 -16.33 -7.23
C GLY A 412 22.54 -15.41 -6.07
N VAL A 413 21.78 -14.33 -5.84
CA VAL A 413 22.03 -13.30 -4.83
C VAL A 413 20.74 -12.84 -4.16
N VAL A 414 20.84 -12.38 -2.92
CA VAL A 414 19.75 -11.70 -2.19
C VAL A 414 19.59 -10.27 -2.70
N LEU A 415 20.69 -9.53 -2.76
CA LEU A 415 20.76 -8.16 -3.26
C LEU A 415 21.57 -8.12 -4.56
N SER A 416 20.98 -7.54 -5.59
CA SER A 416 21.67 -7.20 -6.83
C SER A 416 21.78 -5.69 -6.99
N LYS A 417 22.86 -5.20 -7.58
CA LYS A 417 23.10 -3.77 -7.76
C LYS A 417 23.48 -3.44 -9.21
N ALA A 418 23.03 -2.28 -9.67
CA ALA A 418 23.50 -1.71 -10.93
C ALA A 418 24.99 -1.33 -10.84
N GLY A 419 25.68 -1.43 -11.99
CA GLY A 419 27.09 -1.02 -12.09
C GLY A 419 27.30 0.49 -11.91
N THR A 420 26.27 1.29 -12.17
CA THR A 420 26.22 2.74 -12.00
C THR A 420 26.17 3.19 -10.54
N ILE A 421 25.87 2.28 -9.61
CA ILE A 421 25.98 2.56 -8.17
C ILE A 421 27.41 2.30 -7.73
N THR A 422 28.17 3.39 -7.59
CA THR A 422 29.58 3.41 -7.18
C THR A 422 29.78 3.94 -5.76
N SER A 423 28.74 4.52 -5.16
CA SER A 423 28.76 4.98 -3.77
C SER A 423 29.00 3.85 -2.77
N PRO A 424 29.55 4.17 -1.58
CA PRO A 424 29.72 3.21 -0.50
C PRO A 424 28.40 2.54 -0.08
N ILE A 425 28.42 1.22 -0.02
CA ILE A 425 27.33 0.38 0.49
C ILE A 425 27.86 -0.44 1.66
N THR A 426 27.24 -0.31 2.82
CA THR A 426 27.54 -1.12 4.00
C THR A 426 26.46 -2.17 4.19
N LEU A 427 26.88 -3.44 4.31
CA LEU A 427 26.02 -4.57 4.67
C LEU A 427 26.45 -5.08 6.05
N LYS A 428 25.67 -4.82 7.09
CA LYS A 428 26.06 -5.12 8.47
C LYS A 428 25.04 -6.00 9.16
N GLU A 429 25.47 -7.10 9.79
CA GLU A 429 24.62 -7.91 10.67
C GLU A 429 23.32 -8.42 10.02
N ASN A 430 23.24 -8.49 8.68
CA ASN A 430 22.06 -9.03 8.00
C ASN A 430 22.06 -10.55 8.11
N ARG A 431 20.86 -11.15 8.16
CA ARG A 431 20.67 -12.59 8.19
C ARG A 431 19.89 -13.02 6.95
N TRP A 432 20.32 -14.08 6.28
CA TRP A 432 19.57 -14.64 5.15
C TRP A 432 19.67 -16.14 5.14
N GLU A 433 18.66 -16.82 4.59
CA GLU A 433 18.67 -18.27 4.41
C GLU A 433 18.73 -18.67 2.93
N GLY A 434 19.02 -19.96 2.70
CA GLY A 434 19.07 -20.56 1.36
C GLY A 434 20.45 -20.54 0.70
N GLY A 435 20.49 -20.99 -0.55
CA GLY A 435 21.73 -21.20 -1.31
C GLY A 435 22.34 -19.94 -1.94
N ARG A 436 21.67 -18.80 -1.84
CA ARG A 436 22.11 -17.55 -2.50
C ARG A 436 23.20 -16.85 -1.68
N ARG A 437 24.03 -16.07 -2.38
CA ARG A 437 24.98 -15.15 -1.74
C ARG A 437 24.24 -13.89 -1.30
N LEU A 438 24.75 -13.15 -0.32
CA LEU A 438 24.15 -11.86 0.03
C LEU A 438 24.22 -10.88 -1.14
N ILE A 439 25.36 -10.80 -1.82
CA ILE A 439 25.62 -9.96 -2.99
C ILE A 439 26.71 -10.59 -3.87
N SER A 440 26.76 -10.23 -5.14
CA SER A 440 27.77 -10.73 -6.08
C SER A 440 29.19 -10.39 -5.61
N GLY A 441 30.10 -11.37 -5.68
CA GLY A 441 31.52 -11.22 -5.33
C GLY A 441 31.86 -11.45 -3.86
N LEU A 442 30.88 -11.59 -2.96
CA LEU A 442 31.11 -12.03 -1.59
C LEU A 442 30.69 -13.49 -1.40
N THR A 443 31.61 -14.30 -0.87
CA THR A 443 31.37 -15.70 -0.50
C THR A 443 31.31 -15.82 1.02
N GLY A 444 30.22 -15.34 1.62
CA GLY A 444 30.01 -15.38 3.07
C GLY A 444 29.48 -14.08 3.65
N GLY A 445 29.59 -13.96 4.98
CA GLY A 445 29.01 -12.87 5.78
C GLY A 445 29.82 -11.58 5.88
N GLY A 446 31.05 -11.56 5.37
CA GLY A 446 31.96 -10.42 5.48
C GLY A 446 32.94 -10.30 4.32
N GLY A 447 33.58 -9.14 4.22
CA GLY A 447 34.57 -8.81 3.19
C GLY A 447 34.23 -7.52 2.44
N THR A 448 35.04 -7.19 1.43
CA THR A 448 34.85 -6.00 0.59
C THR A 448 34.89 -6.39 -0.88
N VAL A 449 33.95 -5.88 -1.67
CA VAL A 449 33.93 -6.01 -3.13
C VAL A 449 33.50 -4.70 -3.78
N GLY A 450 34.40 -4.08 -4.55
CA GLY A 450 34.15 -2.76 -5.14
C GLY A 450 33.78 -1.74 -4.08
N SER A 451 32.59 -1.13 -4.20
CA SER A 451 32.06 -0.14 -3.25
C SER A 451 31.32 -0.74 -2.05
N VAL A 452 31.26 -2.08 -1.93
CA VAL A 452 30.48 -2.78 -0.91
C VAL A 452 31.40 -3.28 0.19
N THR A 453 31.08 -2.96 1.44
CA THR A 453 31.74 -3.51 2.63
C THR A 453 30.73 -4.28 3.47
N ALA A 454 31.06 -5.51 3.84
CA ALA A 454 30.20 -6.41 4.59
C ALA A 454 30.85 -6.83 5.91
N THR A 455 30.11 -6.82 7.01
CA THR A 455 30.60 -7.24 8.34
C THR A 455 29.49 -7.89 9.17
N GLY A 456 29.78 -9.02 9.79
CA GLY A 456 28.86 -9.67 10.75
C GLY A 456 27.58 -10.25 10.15
N ASN A 457 27.43 -10.31 8.82
CA ASN A 457 26.24 -10.92 8.21
C ASN A 457 26.31 -12.45 8.36
N VAL A 458 25.16 -13.12 8.39
CA VAL A 458 25.07 -14.57 8.61
C VAL A 458 24.18 -15.22 7.56
N ASN A 459 24.74 -16.17 6.80
CA ASN A 459 23.93 -17.12 6.04
C ASN A 459 23.51 -18.26 6.98
N GLY A 460 22.23 -18.35 7.28
CA GLY A 460 21.66 -19.38 8.15
C GLY A 460 20.15 -19.26 8.22
N ALA A 461 19.50 -20.24 8.84
CA ALA A 461 18.03 -20.25 9.00
C ALA A 461 17.53 -18.90 9.52
N VAL A 462 16.41 -18.38 9.01
CA VAL A 462 15.77 -17.17 9.51
C VAL A 462 14.43 -17.56 10.12
N THR A 463 14.18 -17.16 11.37
CA THR A 463 12.91 -17.44 12.05
C THR A 463 11.75 -16.87 11.24
N ALA A 464 10.76 -17.68 10.89
CA ALA A 464 9.58 -17.19 10.16
C ALA A 464 8.80 -16.17 11.01
N LEU A 465 8.42 -15.05 10.43
CA LEU A 465 7.50 -14.12 11.06
C LEU A 465 6.12 -14.77 11.18
N THR A 466 5.54 -14.70 12.38
CA THR A 466 4.19 -15.17 12.68
C THR A 466 3.33 -13.97 13.01
N PHE A 467 2.15 -13.89 12.40
CA PHE A 467 1.15 -12.87 12.72
C PHE A 467 0.18 -13.40 13.77
N VAL A 468 -0.51 -12.49 14.47
CA VAL A 468 -1.57 -12.85 15.43
C VAL A 468 -2.66 -13.67 14.76
N ASN A 469 -3.22 -13.18 13.65
CA ASN A 469 -4.20 -13.92 12.86
C ASN A 469 -4.32 -13.33 11.45
N THR A 470 -3.83 -14.04 10.44
CA THR A 470 -4.02 -13.60 9.04
C THR A 470 -5.46 -13.82 8.56
N GLY A 471 -6.17 -14.80 9.12
CA GLY A 471 -7.44 -15.31 8.60
C GLY A 471 -7.30 -16.21 7.37
N LEU A 472 -6.07 -16.45 6.89
CA LEU A 472 -5.81 -17.47 5.88
C LEU A 472 -5.76 -18.87 6.52
N PRO A 473 -5.95 -19.94 5.72
CA PRO A 473 -5.79 -21.30 6.21
C PRO A 473 -4.43 -21.51 6.88
N ALA A 474 -4.41 -22.29 7.97
CA ALA A 474 -3.19 -22.54 8.73
C ALA A 474 -2.08 -23.12 7.83
N GLY A 475 -0.86 -22.58 7.96
CA GLY A 475 0.29 -23.02 7.18
C GLY A 475 0.33 -22.50 5.73
N THR A 476 -0.62 -21.67 5.29
CA THR A 476 -0.54 -21.00 3.99
C THR A 476 0.72 -20.12 3.93
N ALA A 477 1.65 -20.46 3.04
CA ALA A 477 2.81 -19.63 2.77
C ALA A 477 2.36 -18.36 2.04
N THR A 478 3.02 -17.22 2.30
CA THR A 478 2.60 -15.92 1.73
C THR A 478 2.50 -15.95 0.20
N ARG A 479 3.39 -16.69 -0.46
CA ARG A 479 3.44 -16.81 -1.93
C ARG A 479 2.35 -17.69 -2.53
N GLN A 480 1.57 -18.42 -1.74
CA GLN A 480 0.50 -19.29 -2.26
C GLN A 480 -0.78 -18.54 -2.61
N LEU A 481 -0.94 -17.30 -2.16
CA LEU A 481 -2.06 -16.46 -2.56
C LEU A 481 -1.76 -15.77 -3.90
N GLU A 482 -2.68 -15.94 -4.86
CA GLU A 482 -2.65 -15.28 -6.18
C GLU A 482 -3.98 -14.54 -6.44
N ARG A 483 -4.02 -13.66 -7.42
CA ARG A 483 -5.29 -13.25 -8.03
C ARG A 483 -5.66 -14.29 -9.07
N TRP A 484 -6.94 -14.65 -9.12
CA TRP A 484 -7.44 -15.49 -10.20
C TRP A 484 -7.34 -14.74 -11.54
N THR A 485 -6.68 -15.36 -12.50
CA THR A 485 -6.69 -14.98 -13.90
C THR A 485 -6.92 -16.20 -14.80
N ALA A 486 -7.53 -15.99 -15.97
CA ALA A 486 -7.72 -17.03 -16.96
C ALA A 486 -6.42 -17.40 -17.68
N LYS A 487 -5.52 -16.44 -17.89
CA LYS A 487 -4.29 -16.62 -18.68
C LYS A 487 -3.09 -15.95 -18.01
N ALA A 488 -1.92 -16.56 -18.14
CA ALA A 488 -0.66 -15.90 -17.84
C ALA A 488 -0.32 -14.94 -18.98
N THR A 489 -0.91 -13.74 -19.00
CA THR A 489 -0.80 -12.82 -20.15
C THR A 489 0.63 -12.38 -20.43
N LEU A 490 1.49 -12.36 -19.41
CA LEU A 490 2.90 -11.98 -19.52
C LEU A 490 3.83 -13.12 -19.99
N ALA A 491 3.33 -14.37 -20.00
CA ALA A 491 4.10 -15.50 -20.49
C ALA A 491 4.00 -15.63 -22.03
N PRO A 492 5.03 -16.19 -22.70
CA PRO A 492 4.99 -16.41 -24.14
C PRO A 492 3.74 -17.20 -24.59
N ASN A 493 3.04 -16.69 -25.60
CA ASN A 493 1.77 -17.22 -26.13
C ASN A 493 0.58 -17.16 -25.16
N SER A 494 0.71 -16.48 -24.02
CA SER A 494 -0.36 -16.25 -23.03
C SER A 494 -1.17 -17.52 -22.70
N PRO A 495 -0.52 -18.57 -22.15
CA PRO A 495 -1.16 -19.84 -21.90
C PRO A 495 -2.28 -19.73 -20.86
N ASP A 496 -3.23 -20.65 -20.94
CA ASP A 496 -4.30 -20.80 -19.95
C ASP A 496 -3.73 -21.15 -18.57
N MET A 497 -4.29 -20.55 -17.53
CA MET A 497 -3.91 -20.81 -16.15
C MET A 497 -4.55 -22.08 -15.61
N THR A 498 -3.72 -22.93 -15.04
CA THR A 498 -4.15 -24.13 -14.32
C THR A 498 -3.85 -23.95 -12.83
N TYR A 499 -4.88 -24.12 -12.01
CA TYR A 499 -4.77 -24.07 -10.55
C TYR A 499 -4.82 -25.49 -10.02
N ALA A 500 -3.83 -25.86 -9.20
CA ALA A 500 -3.82 -27.15 -8.52
C ALA A 500 -4.88 -27.20 -7.41
N ALA A 501 -5.29 -28.41 -7.00
CA ALA A 501 -6.12 -28.58 -5.80
C ALA A 501 -5.45 -27.94 -4.58
N GLY A 502 -6.21 -27.20 -3.78
CA GLY A 502 -5.72 -26.44 -2.63
C GLY A 502 -5.20 -25.04 -2.94
N ALA A 503 -5.02 -24.65 -4.21
CA ALA A 503 -4.59 -23.30 -4.58
C ALA A 503 -5.56 -22.24 -4.05
N LEU A 504 -5.02 -21.15 -3.51
CA LEU A 504 -5.79 -20.03 -2.96
C LEU A 504 -5.74 -18.85 -3.92
N VAL A 505 -6.91 -18.30 -4.24
CA VAL A 505 -7.03 -17.15 -5.13
C VAL A 505 -7.97 -16.09 -4.58
N MET A 506 -7.62 -14.82 -4.82
CA MET A 506 -8.55 -13.70 -4.72
C MET A 506 -9.25 -13.49 -6.07
N HIS A 507 -10.56 -13.30 -6.06
CA HIS A 507 -11.34 -12.93 -7.24
C HIS A 507 -12.48 -12.00 -6.84
N ASP A 508 -12.58 -10.82 -7.45
CA ASP A 508 -13.56 -9.77 -7.14
C ASP A 508 -13.66 -9.43 -5.64
N GLY A 509 -12.52 -9.47 -4.95
CA GLY A 509 -12.41 -9.17 -3.53
C GLY A 509 -12.88 -10.31 -2.62
N GLN A 510 -13.10 -11.51 -3.15
CA GLN A 510 -13.47 -12.73 -2.43
C GLN A 510 -12.34 -13.76 -2.45
N LEU A 511 -12.24 -14.57 -1.40
CA LEU A 511 -11.24 -15.64 -1.27
C LEU A 511 -11.83 -16.98 -1.69
N TYR A 512 -11.09 -17.73 -2.50
CA TYR A 512 -11.46 -19.08 -2.93
C TYR A 512 -10.31 -20.06 -2.79
N ARG A 513 -10.67 -21.34 -2.60
CA ARG A 513 -9.77 -22.49 -2.68
C ARG A 513 -10.19 -23.44 -3.79
N ALA A 514 -9.24 -23.86 -4.62
CA ALA A 514 -9.52 -24.89 -5.62
C ALA A 514 -9.77 -26.25 -4.94
N LYS A 515 -10.93 -26.87 -5.18
CA LYS A 515 -11.26 -28.23 -4.69
C LYS A 515 -10.56 -29.32 -5.48
N ALA A 516 -10.33 -29.06 -6.76
CA ALA A 516 -9.64 -29.94 -7.70
C ALA A 516 -8.81 -29.11 -8.68
N GLN A 517 -7.88 -29.76 -9.38
CA GLN A 517 -7.15 -29.10 -10.45
C GLN A 517 -8.13 -28.65 -11.54
N ASN A 518 -8.05 -27.38 -11.93
CA ASN A 518 -8.93 -26.81 -12.94
C ASN A 518 -8.24 -25.71 -13.76
N THR A 519 -8.80 -25.45 -14.95
CA THR A 519 -8.28 -24.49 -15.94
C THR A 519 -9.46 -23.72 -16.53
N ASN A 520 -9.36 -22.39 -16.63
CA ASN A 520 -10.42 -21.54 -17.19
C ASN A 520 -11.80 -21.72 -16.54
N LYS A 521 -11.83 -21.91 -15.21
CA LYS A 521 -13.06 -22.00 -14.42
C LYS A 521 -13.10 -20.83 -13.43
N PRO A 522 -13.74 -19.70 -13.76
CA PRO A 522 -13.87 -18.58 -12.83
C PRO A 522 -14.63 -19.00 -11.55
N PRO A 523 -14.14 -18.67 -10.34
CA PRO A 523 -14.68 -19.20 -9.10
C PRO A 523 -16.19 -19.05 -8.84
N PRO A 524 -16.84 -17.88 -9.06
CA PRO A 524 -18.26 -17.76 -8.70
C PRO A 524 -19.15 -18.63 -9.59
N ALA A 525 -18.80 -18.78 -10.87
CA ALA A 525 -19.56 -19.58 -11.83
C ALA A 525 -19.27 -21.10 -11.76
N ASN A 526 -18.29 -21.54 -10.97
CA ASN A 526 -17.80 -22.92 -10.98
C ASN A 526 -17.62 -23.49 -9.57
N THR A 527 -18.69 -23.47 -8.76
CA THR A 527 -18.71 -23.92 -7.35
C THR A 527 -18.36 -25.40 -7.14
N ALA A 528 -18.46 -26.23 -8.18
CA ALA A 528 -17.96 -27.61 -8.14
C ALA A 528 -16.42 -27.68 -8.08
N GLN A 529 -15.74 -26.67 -8.63
CA GLN A 529 -14.26 -26.59 -8.69
C GLN A 529 -13.69 -25.71 -7.59
N TRP A 530 -14.49 -24.77 -7.05
CA TRP A 530 -14.04 -23.79 -6.07
C TRP A 530 -14.85 -23.85 -4.79
N GLU A 531 -14.15 -23.73 -3.67
CA GLU A 531 -14.68 -23.50 -2.33
C GLU A 531 -14.56 -22.00 -2.05
N HIS A 532 -15.68 -21.33 -1.76
CA HIS A 532 -15.64 -19.97 -1.22
C HIS A 532 -15.23 -20.02 0.24
N LEU A 533 -14.29 -19.14 0.64
CA LEU A 533 -13.77 -19.06 1.99
C LEU A 533 -14.14 -17.72 2.63
N PRO A 534 -14.22 -17.65 3.97
CA PRO A 534 -14.28 -16.37 4.67
C PRO A 534 -13.11 -15.46 4.25
N LEU A 535 -13.37 -14.15 4.24
CA LEU A 535 -12.32 -13.18 3.98
C LEU A 535 -11.25 -13.21 5.08
N PRO A 536 -9.98 -12.96 4.74
CA PRO A 536 -8.93 -12.80 5.74
C PRO A 536 -9.27 -11.66 6.72
N VAL A 537 -9.00 -11.88 8.01
CA VAL A 537 -9.25 -10.90 9.07
C VAL A 537 -8.13 -9.86 9.18
N ASP A 538 -6.94 -10.18 8.65
CA ASP A 538 -5.77 -9.29 8.58
C ASP A 538 -5.35 -8.67 9.92
N ASP A 539 -5.37 -9.46 11.00
CA ASP A 539 -4.60 -9.14 12.22
C ASP A 539 -3.13 -9.46 11.99
N LEU A 540 -2.50 -8.55 11.23
CA LEU A 540 -1.11 -8.61 10.81
C LEU A 540 -0.16 -7.99 11.83
N ARG A 541 -0.59 -7.87 13.10
CA ARG A 541 0.36 -7.60 14.18
C ARG A 541 1.31 -8.77 14.31
N THR A 542 2.58 -8.48 14.57
CA THR A 542 3.57 -9.51 14.85
C THR A 542 3.18 -10.24 16.13
N ALA A 543 3.12 -11.57 16.08
CA ALA A 543 2.70 -12.37 17.21
C ALA A 543 3.60 -12.12 18.43
N PRO A 544 3.02 -11.86 19.62
CA PRO A 544 3.78 -11.64 20.85
C PRO A 544 4.72 -12.80 21.19
N GLY A 545 5.82 -12.51 21.88
CA GLY A 545 6.79 -13.52 22.31
C GLY A 545 7.71 -14.06 21.21
N THR A 546 7.53 -13.65 19.95
CA THR A 546 8.43 -13.99 18.85
C THR A 546 9.69 -13.12 18.85
N GLU A 547 10.77 -13.59 18.20
CA GLU A 547 11.99 -12.80 17.96
C GLU A 547 11.66 -11.45 17.30
N TRP A 548 10.71 -11.43 16.37
CA TRP A 548 10.32 -10.24 15.63
C TRP A 548 9.57 -9.23 16.49
N ALA A 549 8.69 -9.69 17.39
CA ALA A 549 8.03 -8.82 18.35
C ALA A 549 9.04 -8.19 19.33
N GLN A 550 10.04 -8.94 19.79
CA GLN A 550 11.10 -8.40 20.67
C GLN A 550 11.95 -7.33 19.97
N ARG A 551 12.06 -7.42 18.64
CA ARG A 551 12.76 -6.44 17.80
C ARG A 551 11.86 -5.29 17.35
N GLY A 552 10.58 -5.28 17.71
CA GLY A 552 9.62 -4.26 17.28
C GLY A 552 9.31 -4.28 15.78
N VAL A 553 9.54 -5.39 15.08
CA VAL A 553 9.30 -5.47 13.63
C VAL A 553 7.81 -5.67 13.37
N GLY A 554 7.22 -4.90 12.44
CA GLY A 554 5.81 -4.95 12.07
C GLY A 554 5.01 -3.80 12.69
N LEU A 555 3.69 -3.99 12.80
CA LEU A 555 2.78 -2.98 13.33
C LEU A 555 3.06 -2.66 14.81
N LEU A 556 2.81 -1.42 15.19
CA LEU A 556 2.82 -0.95 16.57
C LEU A 556 1.42 -1.13 17.18
N ASP A 557 1.37 -1.51 18.46
CA ASP A 557 0.10 -1.55 19.21
C ASP A 557 -0.54 -0.16 19.35
N VAL A 558 0.30 0.87 19.46
CA VAL A 558 -0.08 2.29 19.48
C VAL A 558 0.91 3.06 18.61
N ALA A 559 0.39 3.77 17.61
CA ALA A 559 1.17 4.69 16.80
C ALA A 559 1.74 5.84 17.67
N PRO A 560 3.03 6.22 17.51
CA PRO A 560 3.72 7.20 18.33
C PRO A 560 3.32 8.66 18.08
#